data_AF-A0A8B6FWE7-F1
#
_entry.id   AF-A0A8B6FWE7-F1
#
_cell.length_a   1.000
_cell.length_b   1.000
_cell.length_c   1.000
_cell.angle_alpha   90.00
_cell.angle_beta   90.00
_cell.angle_gamma   90.00
#
_symmetry.space_group_name_H-M   'P 1'
#
loop_
_entity.id
_entity.type
_entity.pdbx_description
1 polymer ?
#
loop_
_entity_poly.entity_id
_entity_poly.type
_entity_poly.pdbx_seq_one_letter_code
_entity_poly.pdbx_strand_id
1 'polypeptide(L)'
;MWTNYEIATGLEKQEGKTRTATFLTCIGADALEIFDGFVFANEGETNDIDAVIEKFENFCIGKTNETYERYCFNKRDQEQGENIDTYVAALRTLVKTCNYGTNRGKLNTR
;
A
#
# COMPACT_ATOMS: atom_id res chain seq x y z
N MET A 1 8.31 -3.63 3.94
CA MET A 1 9.44 -4.32 3.26
C MET A 1 10.64 -3.39 3.15
N TRP A 2 10.45 -2.17 2.64
CA TRP A 2 11.49 -1.13 2.55
C TRP A 2 12.26 -0.88 3.86
N THR A 3 11.58 -0.66 4.99
CA THR A 3 12.24 -0.43 6.30
C THR A 3 13.25 -1.51 6.69
N ASN A 4 12.93 -2.78 6.42
CA ASN A 4 13.85 -3.89 6.72
C ASN A 4 15.04 -3.90 5.77
N TYR A 5 14.85 -3.52 4.51
CA TYR A 5 15.93 -3.37 3.54
C TYR A 5 16.89 -2.26 3.97
N GLU A 6 16.36 -1.13 4.45
CA GLU A 6 17.20 -0.03 4.94
C GLU A 6 18.07 -0.49 6.10
N ILE A 7 17.47 -1.08 7.14
CA ILE A 7 18.17 -1.61 8.31
C ILE A 7 19.24 -2.64 7.92
N ALA A 8 18.91 -3.55 7.00
CA ALA A 8 19.83 -4.61 6.59
C ALA A 8 21.05 -4.08 5.82
N THR A 9 20.90 -2.96 5.13
CA THR A 9 21.93 -2.35 4.28
C THR A 9 22.65 -1.17 4.96
N GLY A 10 22.16 -0.70 6.10
CA GLY A 10 22.68 0.49 6.78
C GLY A 10 22.24 1.81 6.12
N LEU A 11 21.25 1.76 5.20
CA LEU A 11 20.74 2.93 4.50
C LEU A 11 19.98 3.87 5.44
N GLU A 12 19.43 3.37 6.53
CA GLU A 12 18.69 4.17 7.51
C GLU A 12 19.54 5.29 8.14
N LYS A 13 20.87 5.16 8.07
CA LYS A 13 21.85 6.14 8.57
C LYS A 13 22.34 7.12 7.50
N GLN A 14 21.96 6.92 6.24
CA GLN A 14 22.39 7.75 5.13
C GLN A 14 21.48 8.98 4.96
N GLU A 15 21.95 9.95 4.19
CA GLU A 15 21.16 11.13 3.83
C GLU A 15 19.89 10.74 3.05
N GLY A 16 18.82 11.50 3.25
CA GLY A 16 17.53 11.24 2.61
C GLY A 16 17.59 11.17 1.09
N LYS A 17 18.45 11.98 0.46
CA LYS A 17 18.72 11.92 -0.98
C LYS A 17 19.27 10.55 -1.42
N THR A 18 20.23 9.99 -0.67
CA THR A 18 20.82 8.67 -0.96
C THR A 18 19.80 7.55 -0.75
N ARG A 19 18.99 7.64 0.32
CA ARG A 19 17.90 6.71 0.59
C ARG A 19 16.88 6.71 -0.55
N THR A 20 16.45 7.89 -0.99
CA THR A 20 15.50 8.07 -2.10
C THR A 20 16.06 7.57 -3.43
N ALA A 21 17.30 7.92 -3.78
CA ALA A 21 17.92 7.42 -5.00
C ALA A 21 18.04 5.89 -5.02
N THR A 22 18.37 5.30 -3.87
CA THR A 22 18.44 3.84 -3.74
C THR A 22 17.06 3.20 -3.89
N PHE A 23 16.04 3.77 -3.26
CA PHE A 23 14.65 3.32 -3.42
C PHE A 23 14.24 3.30 -4.89
N LEU A 24 14.42 4.42 -5.59
CA LEU A 24 14.07 4.58 -7.01
C LEU A 24 14.81 3.56 -7.90
N THR A 25 16.08 3.28 -7.58
CA THR A 25 16.87 2.26 -8.30
C THR A 25 16.35 0.85 -8.03
N CYS A 26 15.92 0.54 -6.80
CA CYS A 26 15.42 -0.77 -6.42
C CYS A 26 14.04 -1.08 -7.04
N ILE A 27 13.17 -0.08 -7.18
CA ILE A 27 11.81 -0.27 -7.73
C ILE A 27 11.82 -0.40 -9.26
N GLY A 28 12.83 0.17 -9.94
CA GLY A 28 13.09 -0.03 -11.37
C GLY A 28 12.86 1.21 -12.24
N ALA A 29 13.20 1.10 -13.53
CA ALA A 29 13.19 2.22 -14.47
C ALA A 29 11.79 2.86 -14.66
N ASP A 30 10.74 2.04 -14.70
CA ASP A 30 9.36 2.51 -14.84
C ASP A 30 8.95 3.44 -13.68
N ALA A 31 9.51 3.22 -12.50
CA ALA A 31 9.22 4.07 -11.34
C ALA A 31 9.88 5.45 -11.45
N LEU A 32 11.03 5.57 -12.14
CA LEU A 32 11.64 6.88 -12.38
C LEU A 32 10.73 7.75 -13.24
N GLU A 33 10.13 7.18 -14.29
CA GLU A 33 9.18 7.91 -15.14
C GLU A 33 7.95 8.38 -14.34
N ILE A 34 7.46 7.52 -13.43
CA ILE A 34 6.35 7.86 -12.52
C ILE A 34 6.77 8.96 -11.55
N PHE A 35 7.96 8.84 -10.95
CA PHE A 35 8.51 9.80 -9.99
C PHE A 35 8.69 11.19 -10.60
N ASP A 36 9.20 11.27 -11.84
CA ASP A 36 9.35 12.53 -12.57
C ASP A 36 8.00 13.23 -12.83
N GLY A 37 6.90 12.47 -12.85
CA GLY A 37 5.54 12.98 -12.95
C GLY A 37 4.93 13.44 -11.61
N PHE A 38 5.57 13.19 -10.47
CA PHE A 38 5.04 13.59 -9.17
C PHE A 38 5.20 15.08 -8.90
N VAL A 39 4.14 15.66 -8.35
CA VAL A 39 4.16 17.04 -7.86
C VAL A 39 4.47 17.03 -6.37
N PHE A 40 5.60 17.61 -6.00
CA PHE A 40 6.04 17.81 -4.62
C PHE A 40 5.79 19.26 -4.18
N ALA A 41 5.57 19.48 -2.89
CA ALA A 41 5.33 20.83 -2.36
C ALA A 41 6.60 21.69 -2.36
N ASN A 42 7.77 21.06 -2.25
CA ASN A 42 9.09 21.70 -2.29
C ASN A 42 10.19 20.68 -2.64
N GLU A 43 11.38 21.17 -2.99
CA GLU A 43 12.55 20.34 -3.31
C GLU A 43 13.06 19.48 -2.13
N GLY A 44 12.67 19.80 -0.90
CA GLY A 44 12.98 19.00 0.28
C GLY A 44 12.27 17.65 0.28
N GLU A 45 11.02 17.59 -0.19
CA GLU A 45 10.22 16.36 -0.22
C GLU A 45 10.78 15.30 -1.16
N THR A 46 11.47 15.69 -2.23
CA THR A 46 12.14 14.72 -3.13
C THR A 46 13.32 14.02 -2.46
N ASN A 47 13.79 14.51 -1.31
CA ASN A 47 14.82 13.86 -0.50
C ASN A 47 14.22 13.18 0.74
N ASP A 48 12.92 13.31 0.97
CA ASP A 48 12.21 12.64 2.05
C ASP A 48 11.64 11.32 1.53
N ILE A 49 12.32 10.23 1.89
CA ILE A 49 11.93 8.90 1.43
C ILE A 49 10.51 8.52 1.85
N ASP A 50 10.03 9.00 3.01
CA ASP A 50 8.69 8.68 3.49
C ASP A 50 7.63 9.37 2.62
N ALA A 51 7.86 10.64 2.26
CA ALA A 51 6.99 11.38 1.33
C ALA A 51 6.99 10.76 -0.07
N VAL A 52 8.14 10.29 -0.55
CA VAL A 52 8.25 9.61 -1.85
C VAL A 52 7.51 8.28 -1.85
N ILE A 53 7.65 7.47 -0.80
CA ILE A 53 6.92 6.21 -0.66
C ILE A 53 5.41 6.47 -0.63
N GLU A 54 4.95 7.46 0.13
CA GLU A 54 3.52 7.82 0.20
C GLU A 54 2.96 8.20 -1.17
N LYS A 55 3.72 8.95 -2.00
CA LYS A 55 3.32 9.28 -3.37
C LYS A 55 3.18 8.04 -4.24
N PHE A 56 4.13 7.10 -4.15
CA PHE A 56 4.06 5.83 -4.86
C PHE A 56 2.90 4.96 -4.39
N GLU A 57 2.65 4.88 -3.09
CA GLU A 57 1.50 4.15 -2.55
C GLU A 57 0.19 4.74 -3.10
N ASN A 58 0.03 6.07 -3.06
CA ASN A 58 -1.13 6.75 -3.62
C ASN A 58 -1.28 6.57 -5.13
N PHE A 59 -0.17 6.53 -5.88
CA PHE A 59 -0.20 6.30 -7.32
C PHE A 59 -0.57 4.85 -7.67
N CYS A 60 0.11 3.87 -7.07
CA CYS A 60 -0.05 2.45 -7.37
C CYS A 60 -1.37 1.88 -6.86
N ILE A 61 -1.81 2.29 -5.68
CA ILE A 61 -3.08 1.85 -5.08
C ILE A 61 -4.24 2.70 -5.62
N GLY A 62 -3.96 3.93 -6.04
CA GLY A 62 -4.99 4.91 -6.39
C GLY A 62 -5.85 5.28 -5.18
N LYS A 63 -7.08 5.76 -5.44
CA LYS A 63 -8.14 5.75 -4.42
C LYS A 63 -8.79 4.38 -4.41
N THR A 64 -8.72 3.68 -3.28
CA THR A 64 -9.49 2.46 -3.05
C THR A 64 -10.98 2.71 -3.33
N ASN A 65 -11.54 2.01 -4.33
CA ASN A 65 -12.98 2.06 -4.58
C ASN A 65 -13.68 1.19 -3.54
N GLU A 66 -14.08 1.80 -2.42
CA GLU A 66 -14.71 1.07 -1.30
C GLU A 66 -15.90 0.21 -1.73
N THR A 67 -16.69 0.68 -2.71
CA THR A 67 -17.83 -0.07 -3.24
C THR A 67 -17.40 -1.36 -3.91
N TYR A 68 -16.33 -1.30 -4.72
CA TYR A 68 -15.76 -2.47 -5.37
C TYR A 68 -15.15 -3.43 -4.35
N GLU A 69 -14.39 -2.93 -3.39
CA GLU A 69 -13.80 -3.77 -2.33
C GLU A 69 -14.86 -4.46 -1.46
N ARG A 70 -15.95 -3.75 -1.11
CA ARG A 70 -17.10 -4.36 -0.42
C ARG A 70 -17.79 -5.40 -1.29
N TYR A 71 -17.93 -5.16 -2.58
CA TYR A 71 -18.47 -6.17 -3.49
C TYR A 71 -17.59 -7.42 -3.50
N CYS A 72 -16.27 -7.28 -3.64
CA CYS A 72 -15.33 -8.40 -3.61
C CYS A 72 -15.41 -9.18 -2.28
N PHE A 73 -15.49 -8.49 -1.14
CA PHE A 73 -15.68 -9.14 0.17
C PHE A 73 -17.01 -9.91 0.24
N ASN A 74 -18.13 -9.28 -0.13
CA ASN A 74 -19.45 -9.90 -0.02
C ASN A 74 -19.69 -11.02 -1.02
N LYS A 75 -18.99 -10.98 -2.16
CA LYS A 75 -19.07 -12.01 -3.21
C LYS A 75 -18.06 -13.14 -2.99
N ARG A 76 -17.22 -13.06 -1.95
CA ARG A 76 -16.23 -14.10 -1.70
C ARG A 76 -16.91 -15.31 -1.06
N ASP A 77 -17.08 -16.36 -1.84
CA ASP A 77 -17.54 -17.68 -1.39
C ASP A 77 -16.37 -18.63 -1.24
N GLN A 78 -16.42 -19.54 -0.25
CA GLN A 78 -15.38 -20.56 -0.05
C GLN A 78 -15.25 -21.44 -1.30
N GLU A 79 -14.01 -21.58 -1.80
CA GLU A 79 -13.76 -22.35 -3.01
C GLU A 79 -13.85 -23.86 -2.75
N GLN A 80 -14.14 -24.64 -3.79
CA GLN A 80 -14.21 -26.09 -3.66
C GLN A 80 -12.84 -26.65 -3.26
N GLY A 81 -12.77 -27.28 -2.08
CA GLY A 81 -11.53 -27.83 -1.53
C GLY A 81 -10.66 -26.82 -0.77
N GLU A 82 -11.08 -25.55 -0.68
CA GLU A 82 -10.45 -24.58 0.20
C GLU A 82 -10.75 -24.93 1.67
N ASN A 83 -9.74 -24.95 2.52
CA ASN A 83 -9.95 -25.15 3.95
C ASN A 83 -10.47 -23.86 4.63
N ILE A 84 -11.11 -24.01 5.77
CA ILE A 84 -11.73 -22.89 6.49
C ILE A 84 -10.71 -21.81 6.90
N ASP A 85 -9.49 -22.19 7.26
CA ASP A 85 -8.45 -21.24 7.70
C ASP A 85 -7.98 -20.35 6.54
N THR A 86 -7.80 -20.93 5.36
CA THR A 86 -7.46 -20.21 4.13
C THR A 86 -8.59 -19.27 3.70
N TYR A 87 -9.83 -19.74 3.77
CA TYR A 87 -11.01 -18.91 3.49
C TYR A 87 -11.08 -17.70 4.43
N VAL A 88 -10.94 -17.93 5.74
CA VAL A 88 -10.94 -16.87 6.75
C VAL A 88 -9.75 -15.91 6.57
N ALA A 89 -8.58 -16.41 6.20
CA ALA A 89 -7.41 -15.57 5.91
C ALA A 89 -7.64 -14.67 4.68
N ALA A 90 -8.28 -15.18 3.63
CA ALA A 90 -8.67 -14.39 2.46
C ALA A 90 -9.67 -13.28 2.83
N LEU A 91 -10.72 -13.60 3.59
CA LEU A 91 -11.68 -12.62 4.10
C LEU A 91 -11.02 -11.55 4.98
N ARG A 92 -10.08 -11.94 5.87
CA ARG A 92 -9.29 -10.99 6.68
C ARG A 92 -8.40 -10.08 5.86
N THR A 93 -8.06 -10.46 4.64
CA THR A 93 -7.29 -9.62 3.72
C THR A 93 -8.21 -8.62 3.03
N LEU A 94 -9.33 -9.10 2.48
CA LEU A 94 -10.35 -8.26 1.84
C LEU A 94 -10.96 -7.22 2.79
N VAL A 95 -11.11 -7.55 4.08
CA VAL A 95 -11.70 -6.61 5.05
C VAL A 95 -10.84 -5.35 5.30
N LYS A 96 -9.54 -5.42 4.99
CA LYS A 96 -8.59 -4.30 5.23
C LYS A 96 -8.82 -3.13 4.28
N THR A 97 -9.36 -3.38 3.09
CA THR A 97 -9.54 -2.39 2.03
C THR A 97 -10.98 -1.92 1.88
N CYS A 98 -11.96 -2.64 2.45
CA CYS A 98 -13.39 -2.34 2.29
C CYS A 98 -13.99 -1.42 3.39
N ASN A 99 -13.15 -0.92 4.31
CA ASN A 99 -13.49 0.05 5.37
C ASN A 99 -14.63 -0.39 6.33
N TYR A 100 -14.84 -1.70 6.52
CA TYR A 100 -15.87 -2.21 7.45
C TYR A 100 -15.53 -1.92 8.93
N GLY A 101 -14.24 -1.84 9.28
CA GLY A 101 -13.77 -1.63 10.66
C GLY A 101 -14.08 -0.25 11.26
N THR A 102 -14.35 0.75 10.41
CA THR A 102 -14.67 2.14 10.81
C THR A 102 -16.18 2.33 11.04
N ASN A 103 -17.01 1.38 10.59
CA ASN A 103 -18.48 1.39 10.72
C ASN A 103 -18.98 0.40 11.79
N ARG A 104 -18.39 0.40 13.00
CA ARG A 104 -18.94 -0.39 14.14
C ARG A 104 -20.37 0.00 14.57
N GLY A 105 -20.93 1.08 14.01
CA GLY A 105 -22.25 1.61 14.38
C GLY A 105 -23.43 1.25 13.48
N LYS A 106 -23.28 0.43 12.43
CA LYS A 106 -24.40 0.12 11.51
C LYS A 106 -24.59 -1.35 11.13
N LEU A 107 -24.07 -2.28 11.92
CA LEU A 107 -24.59 -3.65 11.94
C LEU A 107 -25.84 -3.68 12.84
N ASN A 108 -26.91 -3.00 12.40
CA ASN A 108 -28.24 -3.20 12.95
C ASN A 108 -29.28 -3.17 11.83
N THR A 109 -30.03 -4.27 11.77
CA THR A 109 -31.33 -4.49 11.11
C THR A 109 -31.44 -4.27 9.61
N ARG A 110 -31.40 -5.39 8.86
CA ARG A 110 -32.57 -5.90 8.11
C ARG A 110 -32.43 -7.39 7.87
#